data_AF-A0A9Q8SZT8-F1
#
_entry.id   AF-A0A9Q8SZT8-F1
#
_cell.length_a   1.000
_cell.length_b   1.000
_cell.length_c   1.000
_cell.angle_alpha   90.00
_cell.angle_beta   90.00
_cell.angle_gamma   90.00
#
_symmetry.space_group_name_H-M   'P 1'
#
loop_
_entity.id
_entity.type
_entity.pdbx_description
1 polymer ?
#
loop_
_entity_poly.entity_id
_entity_poly.type
_entity_poly.pdbx_seq_one_letter_code
_entity_poly.pdbx_strand_id
1 'polypeptide(L)'
;MSIRTALVTGSANGIGRAIALRLAQDGFQIAINDLASQEVKLRELQYQLELKDISNEDDVANLIRNTSEMLGGIDVMVANAGVILVKPIPEISASEWDKVQAHGITVNAYCPGMVRTDMWETIDTSLTTRMGLPKGAAFENGVATRIASKKPQTPEDVAGLALYSWNFMSGRQPYRQLELHEKYGPVVRVAPNELSFSSASSWQDIYGVRKGVEPFIKSEFYDGGNFAVEALSIVSERDPKKHAEMRRYLGTAFSDRSLKSQEPMVAECVDRLIEKIGMVDVGTQGTDMVMWFNLATFDIIGSLAFGKDFGGVDSGKEHFWISIVTKSLRMGALADCFRRFPALAGIAQTVFSGLIDKLLKESRTHQKYTMDLVQSRLASQSDREDFLTKMIEARNEAAISDAQIAAHSSDFV
;
A
#
# COMPACT_ATOMS: atom_id res chain seq x y z
N MET A 1 -8.89 52.89 -0.67
CA MET A 1 -8.89 51.45 -1.02
C MET A 1 -10.33 51.01 -1.09
N SER A 2 -10.71 50.20 -2.08
CA SER A 2 -12.04 49.59 -2.11
C SER A 2 -12.20 48.71 -0.86
N ILE A 3 -13.33 48.85 -0.16
CA ILE A 3 -13.68 47.91 0.92
C ILE A 3 -13.93 46.57 0.25
N ARG A 4 -13.30 45.50 0.76
CA ARG A 4 -13.49 44.15 0.22
C ARG A 4 -14.71 43.50 0.86
N THR A 5 -15.46 42.71 0.10
CA THR A 5 -16.71 42.10 0.56
C THR A 5 -16.57 40.58 0.68
N ALA A 6 -17.28 39.98 1.63
CA ALA A 6 -17.32 38.52 1.74
C ALA A 6 -18.70 37.97 2.08
N LEU A 7 -19.01 36.81 1.53
CA LEU A 7 -20.19 36.00 1.85
C LEU A 7 -19.75 34.71 2.55
N VAL A 8 -20.33 34.42 3.72
CA VAL A 8 -20.05 33.17 4.46
C VAL A 8 -21.34 32.39 4.72
N THR A 9 -21.41 31.15 4.24
CA THR A 9 -22.56 30.25 4.49
C THR A 9 -22.32 29.37 5.73
N GLY A 10 -23.39 29.03 6.44
CA GLY A 10 -23.30 28.26 7.69
C GLY A 10 -22.71 29.09 8.83
N SER A 11 -23.05 30.37 8.87
CA SER A 11 -22.42 31.37 9.73
C SER A 11 -22.97 31.42 11.15
N ALA A 12 -24.04 30.68 11.47
CA ALA A 12 -24.65 30.77 12.78
C ALA A 12 -23.84 30.05 13.87
N ASN A 13 -22.99 29.09 13.52
CA ASN A 13 -22.21 28.31 14.48
C ASN A 13 -20.83 27.90 13.93
N GLY A 14 -19.96 27.41 14.83
CA GLY A 14 -18.76 26.65 14.44
C GLY A 14 -17.78 27.41 13.55
N ILE A 15 -17.30 26.71 12.50
CA ILE A 15 -16.24 27.18 11.58
C ILE A 15 -16.71 28.40 10.79
N GLY A 16 -17.91 28.36 10.20
CA GLY A 16 -18.47 29.48 9.43
C GLY A 16 -18.57 30.76 10.25
N ARG A 17 -19.06 30.66 11.49
CA ARG A 17 -19.09 31.82 12.43
C ARG A 17 -17.70 32.39 12.70
N ALA A 18 -16.72 31.52 12.94
CA ALA A 18 -15.34 31.94 13.20
C ALA A 18 -14.71 32.64 11.99
N ILE A 19 -14.94 32.11 10.79
CA ILE A 19 -14.46 32.72 9.54
C ILE A 19 -15.12 34.08 9.31
N ALA A 20 -16.44 34.19 9.49
CA ALA A 20 -17.16 35.45 9.36
C ALA A 20 -16.61 36.53 10.31
N LEU A 21 -16.42 36.20 11.59
CA LEU A 21 -15.84 37.11 12.58
C LEU A 21 -14.40 37.49 12.23
N ARG A 22 -13.60 36.55 11.73
CA ARG A 22 -12.20 36.81 11.36
C ARG A 22 -12.11 37.74 10.15
N LEU A 23 -12.89 37.49 9.09
CA LEU A 23 -12.91 38.34 7.90
C LEU A 23 -13.39 39.75 8.24
N ALA A 24 -14.39 39.88 9.13
CA ALA A 24 -14.82 41.19 9.62
C ALA A 24 -13.69 41.94 10.35
N GLN A 25 -12.93 41.25 11.22
CA GLN A 25 -11.75 41.83 11.89
C GLN A 25 -10.66 42.26 10.90
N ASP A 26 -10.50 41.53 9.79
CA ASP A 26 -9.56 41.85 8.72
C ASP A 26 -10.08 42.98 7.78
N GLY A 27 -11.21 43.60 8.11
CA GLY A 27 -11.74 44.81 7.45
C GLY A 27 -12.68 44.55 6.27
N PHE A 28 -13.21 43.33 6.13
CA PHE A 28 -14.20 43.03 5.10
C PHE A 28 -15.61 43.48 5.50
N GLN A 29 -16.39 43.89 4.52
CA GLN A 29 -17.85 44.01 4.67
C GLN A 29 -18.48 42.63 4.46
N ILE A 30 -19.21 42.13 5.46
CA ILE A 30 -19.66 40.72 5.50
C ILE A 30 -21.16 40.59 5.29
N ALA A 31 -21.54 39.63 4.45
CA ALA A 31 -22.84 38.98 4.46
C ALA A 31 -22.74 37.57 5.06
N ILE A 32 -23.68 37.22 5.93
CA ILE A 32 -23.77 35.94 6.60
C ILE A 32 -25.06 35.23 6.19
N ASN A 33 -24.94 33.91 5.96
CA ASN A 33 -26.06 33.06 5.61
C ASN A 33 -26.13 31.81 6.51
N ASP A 34 -27.35 31.41 6.83
CA ASP A 34 -27.68 30.09 7.39
C ASP A 34 -29.19 29.83 7.20
N LEU A 35 -29.69 28.70 7.69
CA LEU A 35 -31.11 28.36 7.67
C LEU A 35 -31.96 29.34 8.48
N ALA A 36 -33.23 29.51 8.11
CA ALA A 36 -34.17 30.40 8.82
C ALA A 36 -34.31 30.08 10.32
N SER A 37 -34.20 28.81 10.71
CA SER A 37 -34.19 28.36 12.11
C SER A 37 -33.04 28.94 12.95
N GLN A 38 -32.01 29.48 12.30
CA GLN A 38 -30.80 30.01 12.93
C GLN A 38 -30.78 31.55 13.02
N GLU A 39 -31.86 32.22 12.59
CA GLU A 39 -31.93 33.69 12.47
C GLU A 39 -31.50 34.44 13.73
N VAL A 40 -31.97 34.02 14.90
CA VAL A 40 -31.67 34.70 16.19
C VAL A 40 -30.16 34.83 16.40
N LYS A 41 -29.40 33.75 16.16
CA LYS A 41 -27.95 33.72 16.33
C LYS A 41 -27.21 34.56 15.30
N LEU A 42 -27.74 34.66 14.09
CA LEU A 42 -27.13 35.48 13.05
C LEU A 42 -27.35 36.98 13.34
N ARG A 43 -28.51 37.36 13.84
CA ARG A 43 -28.80 38.75 14.24
C ARG A 43 -27.88 39.24 15.36
N GLU A 44 -27.44 38.36 16.26
CA GLU A 44 -26.44 38.69 17.29
C GLU A 44 -25.08 39.12 16.71
N LEU A 45 -24.74 38.69 15.49
CA LEU A 45 -23.49 39.05 14.83
C LEU A 45 -23.52 40.45 14.20
N GLN A 46 -24.71 41.04 14.03
CA GLN A 46 -24.92 42.39 13.49
C GLN A 46 -24.28 42.62 12.10
N TYR A 47 -24.19 41.57 11.27
CA TYR A 47 -23.78 41.66 9.87
C TYR A 47 -24.99 41.57 8.93
N GLN A 48 -24.76 41.80 7.64
CA GLN A 48 -25.82 41.67 6.64
C GLN A 48 -26.28 40.22 6.52
N LEU A 49 -27.59 39.99 6.52
CA LEU A 49 -28.18 38.68 6.79
C LEU A 49 -29.02 38.17 5.63
N GLU A 50 -28.74 36.95 5.18
CA GLU A 50 -29.55 36.22 4.20
C GLU A 50 -29.95 34.84 4.76
N LEU A 51 -31.25 34.58 4.90
CA LEU A 51 -31.78 33.30 5.37
C LEU A 51 -32.16 32.41 4.18
N LYS A 52 -31.21 31.62 3.70
CA LYS A 52 -31.32 30.82 2.47
C LYS A 52 -30.87 29.39 2.70
N ASP A 53 -31.62 28.42 2.16
CA ASP A 53 -31.25 27.01 2.21
C ASP A 53 -30.32 26.69 1.05
N ILE A 54 -29.04 26.51 1.36
CA ILE A 54 -27.99 26.21 0.37
C ILE A 54 -28.11 24.83 -0.26
N SER A 55 -29.02 23.96 0.21
CA SER A 55 -29.34 22.70 -0.48
C SER A 55 -30.25 22.91 -1.70
N ASN A 56 -30.83 24.11 -1.87
CA ASN A 56 -31.70 24.48 -2.98
C ASN A 56 -30.98 25.47 -3.93
N GLU A 57 -30.85 25.08 -5.21
CA GLU A 57 -30.12 25.86 -6.21
C GLU A 57 -30.69 27.27 -6.45
N ASP A 58 -32.02 27.41 -6.44
CA ASP A 58 -32.67 28.71 -6.62
C ASP A 58 -32.37 29.64 -5.42
N ASP A 59 -32.35 29.09 -4.21
CA ASP A 59 -31.99 29.84 -3.01
C ASP A 59 -30.51 30.24 -3.00
N VAL A 60 -29.61 29.42 -3.54
CA VAL A 60 -28.19 29.78 -3.75
C VAL A 60 -28.06 30.90 -4.78
N ALA A 61 -28.76 30.80 -5.90
CA ALA A 61 -28.74 31.83 -6.94
C ALA A 61 -29.28 33.18 -6.42
N ASN A 62 -30.33 33.13 -5.59
CA ASN A 62 -30.90 34.32 -4.94
C ASN A 62 -29.97 34.88 -3.86
N LEU A 63 -29.34 34.02 -3.04
CA LEU A 63 -28.37 34.42 -2.03
C LEU A 63 -27.22 35.23 -2.64
N ILE A 64 -26.62 34.73 -3.71
CA ILE A 64 -25.49 35.37 -4.40
C ILE A 64 -25.93 36.72 -4.98
N ARG A 65 -27.09 36.75 -5.66
CA ARG A 65 -27.64 37.95 -6.28
C ARG A 65 -27.91 39.04 -5.24
N ASN A 66 -28.68 38.72 -4.21
CA ASN A 66 -29.02 39.66 -3.14
C ASN A 66 -27.76 40.19 -2.44
N THR A 67 -26.81 39.30 -2.14
CA THR A 67 -25.56 39.69 -1.50
C THR A 67 -24.73 40.62 -2.39
N SER A 68 -24.63 40.30 -3.69
CA SER A 68 -23.91 41.15 -4.64
C SER A 68 -24.57 42.52 -4.81
N GLU A 69 -25.89 42.60 -4.84
CA GLU A 69 -26.63 43.86 -4.91
C GLU A 69 -26.46 44.68 -3.62
N MET A 70 -26.56 44.03 -2.47
CA MET A 70 -26.47 44.66 -1.15
C MET A 70 -25.06 45.18 -0.82
N LEU A 71 -24.01 44.46 -1.23
CA LEU A 71 -22.62 44.80 -0.93
C LEU A 71 -21.90 45.49 -2.10
N GLY A 72 -22.53 45.59 -3.28
CA GLY A 72 -21.91 46.14 -4.49
C GLY A 72 -20.91 45.19 -5.17
N GLY A 73 -20.92 43.90 -4.81
CA GLY A 73 -20.03 42.86 -5.33
C GLY A 73 -19.66 41.83 -4.25
N ILE A 74 -19.05 40.71 -4.65
CA ILE A 74 -18.52 39.67 -3.75
C ILE A 74 -17.07 39.38 -4.13
N ASP A 75 -16.12 39.79 -3.29
CA ASP A 75 -14.69 39.48 -3.52
C ASP A 75 -14.31 38.09 -3.01
N VAL A 76 -14.93 37.64 -1.91
CA VAL A 76 -14.64 36.36 -1.25
C VAL A 76 -15.94 35.63 -0.93
N MET A 77 -16.05 34.36 -1.34
CA MET A 77 -17.15 33.49 -0.95
C MET A 77 -16.61 32.28 -0.17
N VAL A 78 -17.17 32.04 1.01
CA VAL A 78 -16.85 30.90 1.87
C VAL A 78 -18.08 29.99 1.94
N ALA A 79 -18.08 28.95 1.11
CA ALA A 79 -19.12 27.93 1.08
C ALA A 79 -18.88 26.90 2.21
N ASN A 80 -19.18 27.28 3.45
CA ASN A 80 -18.94 26.45 4.64
C ASN A 80 -20.19 25.66 5.11
N ALA A 81 -21.40 26.09 4.76
CA ALA A 81 -22.61 25.34 5.11
C ALA A 81 -22.54 23.92 4.54
N GLY A 82 -22.80 22.92 5.40
CA GLY A 82 -22.76 21.52 5.00
C GLY A 82 -23.23 20.59 6.13
N VAL A 83 -23.63 19.39 5.73
CA VAL A 83 -23.98 18.30 6.64
C VAL A 83 -22.80 17.32 6.69
N ILE A 84 -22.41 16.91 7.88
CA ILE A 84 -21.32 15.94 8.08
C ILE A 84 -21.82 14.74 8.89
N LEU A 85 -21.56 13.54 8.40
CA LEU A 85 -21.74 12.29 9.13
C LEU A 85 -20.37 11.76 9.57
N VAL A 86 -20.13 11.74 10.87
CA VAL A 86 -18.86 11.25 11.45
C VAL A 86 -19.13 9.97 12.24
N LYS A 87 -18.83 8.82 11.62
CA LYS A 87 -18.87 7.49 12.26
C LYS A 87 -17.82 6.56 11.64
N PRO A 88 -17.38 5.51 12.36
CA PRO A 88 -16.73 4.37 11.73
C PRO A 88 -17.61 3.84 10.59
N ILE A 89 -17.02 3.56 9.43
CA ILE A 89 -17.74 3.05 8.25
C ILE A 89 -18.64 1.84 8.60
N PRO A 90 -18.21 0.86 9.44
CA PRO A 90 -19.06 -0.27 9.81
C PRO A 90 -20.31 0.08 10.64
N GLU A 91 -20.36 1.28 11.20
CA GLU A 91 -21.44 1.75 12.10
C GLU A 91 -22.42 2.72 11.41
N ILE A 92 -22.21 2.98 10.12
CA ILE A 92 -23.11 3.81 9.30
C ILE A 92 -24.26 2.94 8.80
N SER A 93 -25.48 3.27 9.18
CA SER A 93 -26.68 2.61 8.65
C SER A 93 -27.02 3.09 7.25
N ALA A 94 -27.74 2.28 6.48
CA ALA A 94 -28.18 2.64 5.12
C ALA A 94 -29.00 3.94 5.10
N SER A 95 -29.88 4.16 6.08
CA SER A 95 -30.69 5.38 6.16
C SER A 95 -29.89 6.63 6.51
N GLU A 96 -28.77 6.50 7.23
CA GLU A 96 -27.83 7.60 7.48
C GLU A 96 -27.00 7.92 6.23
N TRP A 97 -26.64 6.88 5.47
CA TRP A 97 -25.98 7.02 4.18
C TRP A 97 -26.87 7.74 3.15
N ASP A 98 -28.13 7.31 3.01
CA ASP A 98 -29.10 7.88 2.08
C ASP A 98 -29.34 9.38 2.34
N LYS A 99 -29.32 9.81 3.60
CA LYS A 99 -29.46 11.23 3.98
C LYS A 99 -28.31 12.09 3.50
N VAL A 100 -27.07 11.61 3.60
CA VAL A 100 -25.89 12.35 3.13
C VAL A 100 -25.85 12.36 1.60
N GLN A 101 -26.23 11.24 0.98
CA GLN A 101 -26.27 11.09 -0.47
C GLN A 101 -27.34 11.98 -1.13
N ALA A 102 -28.48 12.21 -0.46
CA ALA A 102 -29.53 13.11 -0.94
C ALA A 102 -29.05 14.56 -1.18
N HIS A 103 -27.95 14.98 -0.55
CA HIS A 103 -27.35 16.31 -0.71
C HIS A 103 -26.23 16.35 -1.77
N GLY A 104 -26.02 15.28 -2.54
CA GLY A 104 -25.01 15.25 -3.60
C GLY A 104 -23.57 15.36 -3.10
N ILE A 105 -23.30 15.00 -1.84
CA ILE A 105 -21.98 15.08 -1.23
C ILE A 105 -21.05 14.04 -1.88
N THR A 106 -20.04 14.52 -2.63
CA THR A 106 -19.06 13.68 -3.36
C THR A 106 -17.70 13.59 -2.69
N VAL A 107 -17.48 14.33 -1.59
CA VAL A 107 -16.21 14.38 -0.88
C VAL A 107 -16.18 13.30 0.21
N ASN A 108 -15.40 12.25 -0.03
CA ASN A 108 -15.09 11.22 0.96
C ASN A 108 -13.71 11.49 1.58
N ALA A 109 -13.66 11.92 2.83
CA ALA A 109 -12.41 12.12 3.57
C ALA A 109 -12.14 10.92 4.48
N TYR A 110 -11.00 10.24 4.27
CA TYR A 110 -10.51 9.18 5.16
C TYR A 110 -9.52 9.79 6.15
N CYS A 111 -9.93 9.89 7.42
CA CYS A 111 -9.08 10.41 8.49
C CYS A 111 -8.84 9.28 9.52
N PRO A 112 -7.64 8.67 9.56
CA PRO A 112 -7.35 7.54 10.44
C PRO A 112 -7.31 7.93 11.93
N GLY A 113 -7.32 9.22 12.24
CA GLY A 113 -7.55 9.74 13.57
C GLY A 113 -7.53 11.26 13.62
N MET A 114 -7.91 11.85 14.75
CA MET A 114 -7.85 13.30 14.93
C MET A 114 -6.39 13.74 15.01
N VAL A 115 -5.98 14.57 14.04
CA VAL A 115 -4.64 15.17 14.01
C VAL A 115 -4.67 16.47 14.81
N ARG A 116 -3.77 16.65 15.77
CA ARG A 116 -3.69 17.92 16.52
C ARG A 116 -3.08 19.00 15.63
N THR A 117 -3.84 20.06 15.39
CA THR A 117 -3.46 21.21 14.54
C THR A 117 -3.95 22.51 15.16
N ASP A 118 -3.44 23.65 14.69
CA ASP A 118 -3.90 24.99 15.13
C ASP A 118 -5.40 25.21 14.89
N MET A 119 -5.94 24.57 13.84
CA MET A 119 -7.38 24.55 13.57
C MET A 119 -8.14 23.84 14.71
N TRP A 120 -7.64 22.70 15.18
CA TRP A 120 -8.24 21.97 16.30
C TRP A 120 -8.19 22.74 17.61
N GLU A 121 -7.14 23.53 17.86
CA GLU A 121 -7.08 24.40 19.05
C GLU A 121 -8.20 25.46 19.04
N THR A 122 -8.53 25.99 17.86
CA THR A 122 -9.63 26.94 17.69
C THR A 122 -10.99 26.26 17.84
N ILE A 123 -11.17 25.07 17.26
CA ILE A 123 -12.40 24.27 17.35
C ILE A 123 -12.65 23.86 18.80
N ASP A 124 -11.63 23.36 19.48
CA ASP A 124 -11.72 22.95 20.88
C ASP A 124 -12.12 24.14 21.77
N THR A 125 -11.47 25.30 21.62
CA THR A 125 -11.82 26.52 22.36
C THR A 125 -13.28 26.92 22.15
N SER A 126 -13.77 26.86 20.90
CA SER A 126 -15.16 27.16 20.56
C SER A 126 -16.15 26.18 21.18
N LEU A 127 -15.88 24.87 21.10
CA LEU A 127 -16.74 23.83 21.65
C LEU A 127 -16.76 23.84 23.17
N THR A 128 -15.60 23.95 23.80
CA THR A 128 -15.46 23.97 25.27
C THR A 128 -16.16 25.18 25.87
N THR A 129 -16.03 26.36 25.24
CA THR A 129 -16.78 27.57 25.64
C THR A 129 -18.30 27.35 25.55
N ARG A 130 -18.79 26.73 24.48
CA ARG A 130 -20.23 26.49 24.28
C ARG A 130 -20.81 25.45 25.25
N MET A 131 -19.99 24.47 25.63
CA MET A 131 -20.42 23.34 26.45
C MET A 131 -20.09 23.53 27.94
N GLY A 132 -19.48 24.67 28.32
CA GLY A 132 -19.02 24.91 29.69
C GLY A 132 -17.94 23.93 30.15
N LEU A 133 -17.10 23.45 29.22
CA LEU A 133 -16.04 22.48 29.49
C LEU A 133 -14.67 23.17 29.59
N PRO A 134 -13.69 22.55 30.27
CA PRO A 134 -12.30 23.03 30.25
C PRO A 134 -11.70 22.99 28.85
N LYS A 135 -10.81 23.95 28.54
CA LYS A 135 -10.01 23.93 27.30
C LYS A 135 -9.24 22.60 27.19
N GLY A 136 -9.24 22.01 26.00
CA GLY A 136 -8.67 20.71 25.67
C GLY A 136 -9.65 19.54 25.76
N ALA A 137 -10.74 19.69 26.52
CA ALA A 137 -11.65 18.58 26.82
C ALA A 137 -12.43 18.11 25.58
N ALA A 138 -12.75 18.98 24.62
CA ALA A 138 -13.49 18.57 23.43
C ALA A 138 -12.62 17.69 22.50
N PHE A 139 -11.34 18.07 22.34
CA PHE A 139 -10.38 17.26 21.60
C PHE A 139 -10.10 15.93 22.28
N GLU A 140 -9.79 15.93 23.58
CA GLU A 140 -9.50 14.71 24.34
C GLU A 140 -10.68 13.73 24.36
N ASN A 141 -11.91 14.22 24.59
CA ASN A 141 -13.11 13.40 24.54
C ASN A 141 -13.35 12.83 23.14
N GLY A 142 -13.08 13.63 22.09
CA GLY A 142 -13.15 13.17 20.70
C GLY A 142 -12.18 12.01 20.44
N VAL A 143 -10.92 12.15 20.88
CA VAL A 143 -9.91 11.09 20.77
C VAL A 143 -10.34 9.84 21.55
N ALA A 144 -10.76 10.01 22.80
CA ALA A 144 -11.15 8.90 23.67
C ALA A 144 -12.37 8.14 23.16
N THR A 145 -13.34 8.82 22.53
CA THR A 145 -14.59 8.19 22.11
C THR A 145 -14.55 7.70 20.66
N ARG A 146 -13.88 8.41 19.75
CA ARG A 146 -13.97 8.18 18.30
C ARG A 146 -12.74 7.49 17.71
N ILE A 147 -11.59 7.54 18.39
CA ILE A 147 -10.34 6.98 17.89
C ILE A 147 -10.07 5.63 18.55
N ALA A 148 -9.80 4.61 17.74
CA ALA A 148 -9.57 3.24 18.22
C ALA A 148 -8.31 3.14 19.11
N SER A 149 -7.22 3.81 18.72
CA SER A 149 -5.96 3.82 19.46
C SER A 149 -5.98 4.64 20.75
N LYS A 150 -7.04 5.43 20.98
CA LYS A 150 -7.15 6.41 22.08
C LYS A 150 -5.99 7.42 22.13
N LYS A 151 -5.29 7.58 21.02
CA LYS A 151 -4.16 8.52 20.86
C LYS A 151 -4.43 9.45 19.68
N PRO A 152 -4.19 10.76 19.83
CA PRO A 152 -4.26 11.68 18.69
C PRO A 152 -3.11 11.38 17.72
N GLN A 153 -3.31 11.75 16.47
CA GLN A 153 -2.26 11.73 15.47
C GLN A 153 -1.52 13.07 15.46
N THR A 154 -0.27 13.03 15.00
CA THR A 154 0.55 14.19 14.68
C THR A 154 0.69 14.31 13.15
N PRO A 155 0.94 15.51 12.60
CA PRO A 155 1.31 15.66 11.19
C PRO A 155 2.49 14.75 10.78
N GLU A 156 3.41 14.51 11.72
CA GLU A 156 4.56 13.62 11.56
C GLU A 156 4.16 12.14 11.40
N ASP A 157 3.06 11.68 12.01
CA ASP A 157 2.58 10.31 11.85
C ASP A 157 2.08 10.05 10.41
N VAL A 158 1.45 11.04 9.79
CA VAL A 158 1.00 10.99 8.39
C VAL A 158 2.21 11.02 7.45
N ALA A 159 3.18 11.90 7.73
CA ALA A 159 4.45 11.94 7.00
C ALA A 159 5.24 10.63 7.17
N GLY A 160 5.18 9.99 8.35
CA GLY A 160 5.82 8.73 8.66
C GLY A 160 5.29 7.57 7.82
N LEU A 161 3.98 7.53 7.54
CA LEU A 161 3.38 6.51 6.68
C LEU A 161 3.77 6.69 5.19
N ALA A 162 3.80 7.94 4.72
CA ALA A 162 4.29 8.25 3.38
C ALA A 162 5.80 7.91 3.24
N LEU A 163 6.58 8.22 4.27
CA LEU A 163 8.01 7.92 4.35
C LEU A 163 8.27 6.40 4.42
N TYR A 164 7.47 5.62 5.14
CA TYR A 164 7.55 4.16 5.13
C TYR A 164 7.38 3.60 3.72
N SER A 165 6.32 4.05 3.03
CA SER A 165 5.98 3.58 1.69
C SER A 165 7.04 3.97 0.67
N TRP A 166 7.59 5.19 0.78
CA TRP A 166 8.74 5.63 -0.01
C TRP A 166 10.00 4.78 0.24
N ASN A 167 10.34 4.51 1.51
CA ASN A 167 11.50 3.67 1.85
C ASN A 167 11.35 2.23 1.34
N PHE A 168 10.13 1.70 1.36
CA PHE A 168 9.83 0.38 0.79
C PHE A 168 10.00 0.37 -0.73
N MET A 169 9.38 1.31 -1.45
CA MET A 169 9.49 1.39 -2.91
C MET A 169 10.90 1.73 -3.41
N SER A 170 11.68 2.48 -2.63
CA SER A 170 13.07 2.84 -2.98
C SER A 170 14.08 1.74 -2.62
N GLY A 171 13.66 0.63 -2.01
CA GLY A 171 14.55 -0.45 -1.57
C GLY A 171 15.46 -0.07 -0.40
N ARG A 172 15.15 1.04 0.30
CA ARG A 172 15.94 1.54 1.44
C ARG A 172 15.37 1.11 2.80
N GLN A 173 14.24 0.41 2.81
CA GLN A 173 13.58 -0.06 4.03
C GLN A 173 14.50 -0.78 5.03
N PRO A 174 15.40 -1.71 4.62
CA PRO A 174 16.27 -2.39 5.59
C PRO A 174 17.19 -1.45 6.36
N TYR A 175 17.78 -0.45 5.69
CA TYR A 175 18.64 0.56 6.32
C TYR A 175 17.84 1.42 7.31
N ARG A 176 16.62 1.81 6.92
CA ARG A 176 15.76 2.59 7.81
C ARG A 176 15.32 1.77 9.03
N GLN A 177 15.02 0.49 8.86
CA GLN A 177 14.70 -0.38 10.00
C GLN A 177 15.90 -0.55 10.93
N LEU A 178 17.12 -0.68 10.40
CA LEU A 178 18.33 -0.71 11.20
C LEU A 178 18.46 0.55 12.07
N GLU A 179 18.35 1.75 11.48
CA GLU A 179 18.40 3.02 12.22
C GLU A 179 17.33 3.09 13.33
N LEU A 180 16.11 2.59 13.06
CA LEU A 180 15.04 2.53 14.06
C LEU A 180 15.38 1.58 15.20
N HIS A 181 15.94 0.41 14.90
CA HIS A 181 16.34 -0.56 15.90
C HIS A 181 17.52 -0.09 16.75
N GLU A 182 18.50 0.60 16.15
CA GLU A 182 19.60 1.23 16.88
C GLU A 182 19.10 2.30 17.85
N LYS A 183 18.05 3.05 17.47
CA LYS A 183 17.50 4.13 18.28
C LYS A 183 16.51 3.66 19.36
N TYR A 184 15.61 2.74 19.02
CA TYR A 184 14.45 2.40 19.85
C TYR A 184 14.51 0.98 20.42
N GLY A 185 15.51 0.18 20.03
CA GLY A 185 15.74 -1.15 20.55
C GLY A 185 15.14 -2.28 19.68
N PRO A 186 15.01 -3.49 20.24
CA PRO A 186 14.83 -4.71 19.46
C PRO A 186 13.44 -4.90 18.85
N VAL A 187 12.46 -4.09 19.23
CA VAL A 187 11.08 -4.15 18.72
C VAL A 187 10.63 -2.75 18.35
N VAL A 188 10.34 -2.52 17.07
CA VAL A 188 9.92 -1.21 16.56
C VAL A 188 8.67 -1.33 15.72
N ARG A 189 7.75 -0.38 15.84
CA ARG A 189 6.57 -0.30 14.97
C ARG A 189 6.96 0.43 13.68
N VAL A 190 6.82 -0.23 12.54
CA VAL A 190 7.23 0.32 11.22
C VAL A 190 6.04 0.77 10.38
N ALA A 191 4.84 0.23 10.64
CA ALA A 191 3.58 0.67 10.05
C ALA A 191 2.44 0.52 11.10
N PRO A 192 1.23 1.05 10.85
CA PRO A 192 0.13 1.00 11.82
C PRO A 192 -0.10 -0.39 12.41
N ASN A 193 -0.06 -1.43 11.55
CA ASN A 193 -0.31 -2.82 11.92
C ASN A 193 0.94 -3.72 11.81
N GLU A 194 2.15 -3.14 11.80
CA GLU A 194 3.40 -3.89 11.60
C GLU A 194 4.46 -3.58 12.66
N LEU A 195 5.05 -4.65 13.19
CA LEU A 195 6.18 -4.62 14.10
C LEU A 195 7.38 -5.30 13.42
N SER A 196 8.54 -4.67 13.51
CA SER A 196 9.83 -5.28 13.15
C SER A 196 10.56 -5.70 14.42
N PHE A 197 11.23 -6.85 14.35
CA PHE A 197 11.93 -7.49 15.45
C PHE A 197 13.37 -7.78 15.03
N SER A 198 14.35 -7.37 15.85
CA SER A 198 15.78 -7.53 15.54
C SER A 198 16.56 -8.43 16.51
N SER A 199 15.85 -9.16 17.40
CA SER A 199 16.50 -10.05 18.37
C SER A 199 16.55 -11.51 17.87
N ALA A 200 17.62 -12.23 18.24
CA ALA A 200 17.75 -13.66 17.92
C ALA A 200 16.62 -14.51 18.55
N SER A 201 16.15 -14.15 19.75
CA SER A 201 15.01 -14.82 20.38
C SER A 201 13.71 -14.64 19.59
N SER A 202 13.49 -13.45 19.00
CA SER A 202 12.32 -13.19 18.17
C SER A 202 12.23 -14.13 16.96
N TRP A 203 13.37 -14.55 16.38
CA TRP A 203 13.36 -15.53 15.30
C TRP A 203 12.75 -16.86 15.75
N GLN A 204 13.15 -17.38 16.92
CA GLN A 204 12.60 -18.62 17.46
C GLN A 204 11.14 -18.46 17.86
N ASP A 205 10.74 -17.32 18.41
CA ASP A 205 9.36 -17.07 18.80
C ASP A 205 8.41 -16.93 17.61
N ILE A 206 8.88 -16.37 16.50
CA ILE A 206 8.05 -16.13 15.30
C ILE A 206 8.05 -17.36 14.38
N TYR A 207 9.22 -17.93 14.11
CA TYR A 207 9.37 -19.00 13.11
C TYR A 207 9.58 -20.39 13.71
N GLY A 208 9.87 -20.50 15.00
CA GLY A 208 10.10 -21.76 15.68
C GLY A 208 8.81 -22.54 15.95
N VAL A 209 8.93 -23.87 15.93
CA VAL A 209 7.83 -24.77 16.29
C VAL A 209 7.68 -24.80 17.80
N ARG A 210 6.51 -24.41 18.32
CA ARG A 210 6.20 -24.39 19.75
C ARG A 210 4.96 -25.22 20.04
N LYS A 211 5.04 -26.08 21.05
CA LYS A 211 3.93 -26.97 21.43
C LYS A 211 2.72 -26.15 21.86
N GLY A 212 1.58 -26.39 21.22
CA GLY A 212 0.31 -25.72 21.55
C GLY A 212 0.19 -24.28 21.04
N VAL A 213 1.12 -23.84 20.18
CA VAL A 213 1.04 -22.53 19.52
C VAL A 213 0.96 -22.74 18.02
N GLU A 214 -0.11 -22.25 17.42
CA GLU A 214 -0.28 -22.30 15.96
C GLU A 214 0.75 -21.38 15.28
N PRO A 215 1.26 -21.76 14.08
CA PRO A 215 2.17 -20.92 13.31
C PRO A 215 1.54 -19.57 12.96
N PHE A 216 2.37 -18.52 12.91
CA PHE A 216 1.93 -17.25 12.34
C PHE A 216 1.60 -17.41 10.85
N ILE A 217 0.48 -16.84 10.45
CA ILE A 217 0.05 -16.80 9.05
C ILE A 217 0.91 -15.75 8.32
N LYS A 218 1.42 -16.10 7.14
CA LYS A 218 2.16 -15.15 6.29
C LYS A 218 1.29 -13.92 5.99
N SER A 219 1.93 -12.76 5.82
CA SER A 219 1.23 -11.50 5.54
C SER A 219 0.47 -11.51 4.20
N GLU A 220 -0.54 -10.65 4.08
CA GLU A 220 -1.31 -10.40 2.85
C GLU A 220 -0.46 -9.87 1.69
N PHE A 221 0.78 -9.46 1.95
CA PHE A 221 1.79 -9.19 0.90
C PHE A 221 1.84 -10.32 -0.15
N TYR A 222 1.79 -11.58 0.30
CA TYR A 222 1.87 -12.74 -0.58
C TYR A 222 0.61 -12.95 -1.45
N ASP A 223 -0.51 -12.28 -1.16
CA ASP A 223 -1.70 -12.32 -2.03
C ASP A 223 -1.46 -11.53 -3.34
N GLY A 224 -0.59 -10.51 -3.30
CA GLY A 224 -0.27 -9.66 -4.45
C GLY A 224 1.02 -10.04 -5.21
N GLY A 225 1.73 -11.07 -4.75
CA GLY A 225 3.04 -11.47 -5.23
C GLY A 225 3.09 -12.82 -5.95
N ASN A 226 1.94 -13.40 -6.30
CA ASN A 226 1.91 -14.67 -7.01
C ASN A 226 2.45 -14.55 -8.44
N PHE A 227 3.56 -15.24 -8.73
CA PHE A 227 4.13 -15.33 -10.07
C PHE A 227 3.28 -16.21 -11.02
N ALA A 228 2.45 -17.10 -10.47
CA ALA A 228 1.49 -17.90 -11.20
C ALA A 228 0.05 -17.49 -10.83
N VAL A 229 -0.71 -17.01 -11.81
CA VAL A 229 -2.12 -16.59 -11.61
C VAL A 229 -3.03 -17.78 -11.32
N GLU A 230 -2.63 -18.98 -11.73
CA GLU A 230 -3.47 -20.19 -11.74
C GLU A 230 -3.28 -21.09 -10.51
N ALA A 231 -2.18 -20.94 -9.76
CA ALA A 231 -1.89 -21.75 -8.58
C ALA A 231 -0.93 -21.04 -7.61
N LEU A 232 -1.05 -21.32 -6.32
CA LEU A 232 -0.12 -20.86 -5.29
C LEU A 232 1.14 -21.73 -5.26
N SER A 233 2.27 -21.12 -4.90
CA SER A 233 3.53 -21.80 -4.69
C SER A 233 3.84 -21.96 -3.20
N ILE A 234 4.96 -22.60 -2.86
CA ILE A 234 5.38 -22.75 -1.45
C ILE A 234 5.76 -21.39 -0.85
N VAL A 235 6.30 -20.48 -1.66
CA VAL A 235 6.65 -19.13 -1.22
C VAL A 235 5.39 -18.35 -0.86
N SER A 236 4.34 -18.44 -1.69
CA SER A 236 3.14 -17.62 -1.51
C SER A 236 2.00 -18.25 -0.72
N GLU A 237 1.95 -19.58 -0.57
CA GLU A 237 0.92 -20.25 0.24
C GLU A 237 0.96 -19.78 1.69
N ARG A 238 -0.20 -19.34 2.18
CA ARG A 238 -0.39 -18.73 3.51
C ARG A 238 -1.10 -19.66 4.47
N ASP A 239 -1.87 -20.64 3.98
CA ASP A 239 -2.47 -21.68 4.82
C ASP A 239 -1.35 -22.60 5.36
N PRO A 240 -1.11 -22.63 6.68
CA PRO A 240 -0.02 -23.41 7.25
C PRO A 240 -0.12 -24.91 6.97
N LYS A 241 -1.32 -25.46 6.81
CA LYS A 241 -1.53 -26.89 6.53
C LYS A 241 -1.14 -27.23 5.09
N LYS A 242 -1.66 -26.46 4.12
CA LYS A 242 -1.30 -26.62 2.71
C LYS A 242 0.19 -26.38 2.49
N HIS A 243 0.74 -25.33 3.12
CA HIS A 243 2.17 -25.05 3.06
C HIS A 243 3.02 -26.21 3.62
N ALA A 244 2.58 -26.86 4.71
CA ALA A 244 3.27 -28.03 5.25
C ALA A 244 3.24 -29.22 4.29
N GLU A 245 2.11 -29.45 3.61
CA GLU A 245 1.99 -30.46 2.55
C GLU A 245 2.95 -30.16 1.39
N MET A 246 2.98 -28.91 0.93
CA MET A 246 3.91 -28.43 -0.10
C MET A 246 5.37 -28.68 0.28
N ARG A 247 5.75 -28.28 1.50
CA ARG A 247 7.09 -28.49 2.03
C ARG A 247 7.47 -29.96 2.10
N ARG A 248 6.52 -30.85 2.42
CA ARG A 248 6.77 -32.29 2.54
C ARG A 248 7.18 -32.90 1.21
N TYR A 249 6.43 -32.65 0.13
CA TYR A 249 6.77 -33.24 -1.16
C TYR A 249 7.97 -32.54 -1.83
N LEU A 250 8.14 -31.23 -1.62
CA LEU A 250 9.32 -30.51 -2.12
C LEU A 250 10.60 -30.91 -1.39
N GLY A 251 10.50 -31.27 -0.11
CA GLY A 251 11.66 -31.60 0.73
C GLY A 251 12.53 -32.73 0.18
N THR A 252 11.95 -33.67 -0.58
CA THR A 252 12.70 -34.77 -1.21
C THR A 252 13.74 -34.25 -2.20
N ALA A 253 13.43 -33.19 -2.96
CA ALA A 253 14.33 -32.56 -3.91
C ALA A 253 15.56 -31.92 -3.24
N PHE A 254 15.46 -31.61 -1.94
CA PHE A 254 16.50 -31.02 -1.10
C PHE A 254 17.14 -32.01 -0.11
N SER A 255 16.91 -33.31 -0.30
CA SER A 255 17.56 -34.35 0.52
C SER A 255 19.06 -34.42 0.22
N ASP A 256 19.88 -34.85 1.19
CA ASP A 256 21.34 -35.03 1.02
C ASP A 256 21.69 -35.89 -0.21
N ARG A 257 20.89 -36.94 -0.46
CA ARG A 257 21.05 -37.79 -1.64
C ARG A 257 20.79 -37.02 -2.94
N SER A 258 19.71 -36.25 -3.02
CA SER A 258 19.37 -35.46 -4.21
C SER A 258 20.37 -34.33 -4.46
N LEU A 259 20.83 -33.65 -3.41
CA LEU A 259 21.84 -32.60 -3.55
C LEU A 259 23.16 -33.16 -4.11
N LYS A 260 23.58 -34.35 -3.66
CA LYS A 260 24.77 -35.04 -4.19
C LYS A 260 24.62 -35.44 -5.65
N SER A 261 23.44 -35.89 -6.09
CA SER A 261 23.24 -36.23 -7.50
C SER A 261 23.11 -34.99 -8.40
N GLN A 262 22.79 -33.83 -7.83
CA GLN A 262 22.72 -32.55 -8.53
C GLN A 262 24.06 -31.81 -8.61
N GLU A 263 25.00 -32.10 -7.70
CA GLU A 263 26.32 -31.47 -7.64
C GLU A 263 27.03 -31.40 -9.00
N PRO A 264 27.08 -32.46 -9.84
CA PRO A 264 27.78 -32.39 -11.12
C PRO A 264 27.22 -31.30 -12.05
N MET A 265 25.91 -31.06 -12.05
CA MET A 265 25.28 -30.03 -12.89
C MET A 265 25.70 -28.62 -12.45
N VAL A 266 25.83 -28.41 -11.15
CA VAL A 266 26.29 -27.13 -10.58
C VAL A 266 27.77 -26.92 -10.87
N ALA A 267 28.60 -27.95 -10.62
CA ALA A 267 30.03 -27.91 -10.88
C ALA A 267 30.34 -27.60 -12.36
N GLU A 268 29.64 -28.25 -13.28
CA GLU A 268 29.83 -28.02 -14.72
C GLU A 268 29.50 -26.57 -15.13
N CYS A 269 28.46 -25.96 -14.54
CA CYS A 269 28.15 -24.54 -14.78
C CYS A 269 29.21 -23.61 -14.19
N VAL A 270 29.74 -23.93 -13.00
CA VAL A 270 30.83 -23.16 -12.36
C VAL A 270 32.12 -23.26 -13.18
N ASP A 271 32.46 -24.44 -13.69
CA ASP A 271 33.61 -24.63 -14.55
C ASP A 271 33.48 -23.80 -15.84
N ARG A 272 32.30 -23.82 -16.49
CA ARG A 272 31.99 -22.96 -17.64
C ARG A 272 32.11 -21.48 -17.29
N LEU A 273 31.62 -21.06 -16.12
CA LEU A 273 31.71 -19.68 -15.66
C LEU A 273 33.17 -19.22 -15.57
N ILE A 274 34.01 -20.02 -14.92
CA ILE A 274 35.44 -19.73 -14.75
C ILE A 274 36.14 -19.67 -16.11
N GLU A 275 35.86 -20.65 -16.98
CA GLU A 275 36.39 -20.69 -18.34
C GLU A 275 36.02 -19.42 -19.13
N LYS A 276 34.73 -19.06 -19.16
CA LYS A 276 34.24 -17.91 -19.92
C LYS A 276 34.79 -16.60 -19.41
N ILE A 277 34.82 -16.39 -18.09
CA ILE A 277 35.43 -15.18 -17.49
C ILE A 277 36.92 -15.11 -17.87
N GLY A 278 37.64 -16.23 -17.84
CA GLY A 278 39.05 -16.31 -18.22
C GLY A 278 39.33 -15.96 -19.69
N MET A 279 38.33 -16.04 -20.57
CA MET A 279 38.44 -15.67 -21.98
C MET A 279 38.10 -14.20 -22.26
N VAL A 280 37.53 -13.47 -21.29
CA VAL A 280 37.19 -12.05 -21.46
C VAL A 280 38.45 -11.20 -21.35
N ASP A 281 38.71 -10.36 -22.35
CA ASP A 281 39.70 -9.29 -22.22
C ASP A 281 39.14 -8.17 -21.35
N VAL A 282 39.57 -8.13 -20.08
CA VAL A 282 39.06 -7.21 -19.06
C VAL A 282 39.86 -5.91 -18.93
N GLY A 283 41.02 -5.81 -19.60
CA GLY A 283 41.95 -4.69 -19.46
C GLY A 283 42.16 -4.27 -17.99
N THR A 284 42.20 -2.96 -17.72
CA THR A 284 42.27 -2.42 -16.34
C THR A 284 40.90 -2.13 -15.72
N GLN A 285 39.81 -2.26 -16.48
CA GLN A 285 38.46 -1.93 -16.02
C GLN A 285 37.75 -3.11 -15.34
N GLY A 286 38.26 -4.34 -15.50
CA GLY A 286 37.65 -5.53 -14.94
C GLY A 286 36.42 -5.97 -15.75
N THR A 287 35.63 -6.86 -15.16
CA THR A 287 34.35 -7.33 -15.74
C THR A 287 33.23 -7.23 -14.71
N ASP A 288 31.98 -7.16 -15.16
CA ASP A 288 30.81 -7.11 -14.30
C ASP A 288 30.51 -8.50 -13.70
N MET A 289 31.04 -8.74 -12.51
CA MET A 289 30.82 -10.00 -11.78
C MET A 289 29.36 -10.20 -11.36
N VAL A 290 28.56 -9.14 -11.22
CA VAL A 290 27.13 -9.26 -10.90
C VAL A 290 26.40 -9.88 -12.08
N MET A 291 26.70 -9.43 -13.31
CA MET A 291 26.17 -10.05 -14.52
C MET A 291 26.58 -11.52 -14.60
N TRP A 292 27.86 -11.84 -14.40
CA TRP A 292 28.36 -13.22 -14.47
C TRP A 292 27.70 -14.15 -13.45
N PHE A 293 27.55 -13.70 -12.20
CA PHE A 293 26.84 -14.48 -11.19
C PHE A 293 25.36 -14.64 -11.54
N ASN A 294 24.69 -13.60 -12.05
CA ASN A 294 23.30 -13.71 -12.50
C ASN A 294 23.14 -14.72 -13.64
N LEU A 295 24.09 -14.79 -14.57
CA LEU A 295 24.05 -15.78 -15.66
C LEU A 295 24.28 -17.20 -15.14
N ALA A 296 25.25 -17.39 -14.25
CA ALA A 296 25.54 -18.70 -13.67
C ALA A 296 24.38 -19.21 -12.80
N THR A 297 23.82 -18.38 -11.93
CA THR A 297 22.65 -18.78 -11.12
C THR A 297 21.47 -19.12 -12.02
N PHE A 298 21.24 -18.32 -13.06
CA PHE A 298 20.16 -18.56 -14.02
C PHE A 298 20.31 -19.89 -14.78
N ASP A 299 21.52 -20.25 -15.23
CA ASP A 299 21.76 -21.55 -15.89
C ASP A 299 21.68 -22.74 -14.92
N ILE A 300 22.19 -22.58 -13.70
CA ILE A 300 22.07 -23.59 -12.63
C ILE A 300 20.59 -23.84 -12.33
N ILE A 301 19.81 -22.79 -12.09
CA ILE A 301 18.38 -22.89 -11.82
C ILE A 301 17.63 -23.44 -13.04
N GLY A 302 17.98 -23.03 -14.26
CA GLY A 302 17.44 -23.61 -15.48
C GLY A 302 17.60 -25.13 -15.51
N SER A 303 18.81 -25.58 -15.20
CA SER A 303 19.15 -27.01 -15.17
C SER A 303 18.41 -27.75 -14.05
N LEU A 304 18.30 -27.17 -12.85
CA LEU A 304 17.69 -27.82 -11.69
C LEU A 304 16.16 -27.74 -11.67
N ALA A 305 15.56 -26.61 -12.05
CA ALA A 305 14.12 -26.36 -11.93
C ALA A 305 13.34 -26.65 -13.23
N PHE A 306 14.03 -26.70 -14.39
CA PHE A 306 13.40 -26.94 -15.70
C PHE A 306 14.08 -28.05 -16.52
N GLY A 307 15.18 -28.63 -16.02
CA GLY A 307 15.94 -29.66 -16.74
C GLY A 307 16.68 -29.13 -17.97
N LYS A 308 16.86 -27.81 -18.10
CA LYS A 308 17.39 -27.16 -19.30
C LYS A 308 18.39 -26.05 -18.96
N ASP A 309 19.58 -26.14 -19.54
CA ASP A 309 20.53 -25.02 -19.55
C ASP A 309 20.02 -23.90 -20.48
N PHE A 310 20.04 -22.65 -20.00
CA PHE A 310 19.61 -21.49 -20.78
C PHE A 310 20.75 -20.85 -21.59
N GLY A 311 22.00 -21.29 -21.39
CA GLY A 311 23.18 -20.82 -22.11
C GLY A 311 23.56 -19.38 -21.77
N GLY A 312 23.15 -18.89 -20.60
CA GLY A 312 23.47 -17.56 -20.11
C GLY A 312 24.98 -17.34 -20.04
N VAL A 313 25.70 -18.23 -19.36
CA VAL A 313 27.16 -18.18 -19.18
C VAL A 313 27.87 -18.25 -20.53
N ASP A 314 27.45 -19.17 -21.41
CA ASP A 314 28.05 -19.32 -22.74
C ASP A 314 27.91 -18.07 -23.62
N SER A 315 26.77 -17.38 -23.50
CA SER A 315 26.49 -16.18 -24.27
C SER A 315 27.29 -14.96 -23.81
N GLY A 316 27.66 -14.90 -22.53
CA GLY A 316 28.27 -13.72 -21.89
C GLY A 316 27.41 -12.46 -21.96
N LYS A 317 26.10 -12.60 -22.20
CA LYS A 317 25.15 -11.49 -22.38
C LYS A 317 23.94 -11.70 -21.49
N GLU A 318 23.36 -10.61 -21.00
CA GLU A 318 22.16 -10.65 -20.16
C GLU A 318 21.02 -11.41 -20.87
N HIS A 319 20.51 -12.45 -20.22
CA HIS A 319 19.36 -13.20 -20.71
C HIS A 319 18.07 -12.40 -20.47
N PHE A 320 17.23 -12.26 -21.50
CA PHE A 320 16.03 -11.41 -21.45
C PHE A 320 15.12 -11.71 -20.26
N TRP A 321 15.00 -12.99 -19.87
CA TRP A 321 14.12 -13.44 -18.79
C TRP A 321 14.56 -12.93 -17.42
N ILE A 322 15.87 -12.78 -17.17
CA ILE A 322 16.41 -12.19 -15.92
C ILE A 322 15.87 -10.77 -15.74
N SER A 323 15.87 -9.98 -16.82
CA SER A 323 15.34 -8.61 -16.80
C SER A 323 13.82 -8.56 -16.56
N ILE A 324 13.07 -9.60 -16.96
CA ILE A 324 11.62 -9.70 -16.75
C ILE A 324 11.34 -10.04 -15.28
N VAL A 325 12.06 -11.02 -14.71
CA VAL A 325 11.90 -11.45 -13.30
C VAL A 325 12.25 -10.31 -12.34
N THR A 326 13.38 -9.65 -12.55
CA THR A 326 13.80 -8.53 -11.69
C THR A 326 12.83 -7.34 -11.74
N LYS A 327 12.19 -7.09 -12.88
CA LYS A 327 11.14 -6.06 -13.01
C LYS A 327 9.82 -6.49 -12.38
N SER A 328 9.42 -7.75 -12.51
CA SER A 328 8.17 -8.25 -11.93
C SER A 328 8.20 -8.22 -10.40
N LEU A 329 9.36 -8.41 -9.75
CA LEU A 329 9.51 -8.25 -8.29
C LEU A 329 9.07 -6.87 -7.78
N ARG A 330 9.23 -5.81 -8.57
CA ARG A 330 8.76 -4.46 -8.21
C ARG A 330 7.23 -4.36 -8.17
N MET A 331 6.52 -5.23 -8.89
CA MET A 331 5.06 -5.25 -8.90
C MET A 331 4.49 -5.67 -7.55
N GLY A 332 5.11 -6.64 -6.86
CA GLY A 332 4.69 -7.02 -5.51
C GLY A 332 4.76 -5.84 -4.54
N ALA A 333 5.84 -5.05 -4.61
CA ALA A 333 5.99 -3.86 -3.79
C ALA A 333 4.97 -2.75 -4.13
N LEU A 334 4.69 -2.56 -5.43
CA LEU A 334 3.68 -1.61 -5.90
C LEU A 334 2.26 -2.02 -5.49
N ALA A 335 1.92 -3.29 -5.64
CA ALA A 335 0.63 -3.86 -5.23
C ALA A 335 0.44 -3.72 -3.72
N ASP A 336 1.48 -3.96 -2.93
CA ASP A 336 1.45 -3.74 -1.48
C ASP A 336 1.17 -2.27 -1.13
N CYS A 337 1.87 -1.33 -1.79
CA CYS A 337 1.63 0.09 -1.59
C CYS A 337 0.21 0.50 -2.00
N PHE A 338 -0.30 0.03 -3.14
CA PHE A 338 -1.66 0.33 -3.59
C PHE A 338 -2.73 -0.20 -2.66
N ARG A 339 -2.52 -1.36 -2.05
CA ARG A 339 -3.42 -1.90 -1.02
C ARG A 339 -3.49 -1.00 0.21
N ARG A 340 -2.36 -0.40 0.61
CA ARG A 340 -2.30 0.57 1.71
C ARG A 340 -2.96 1.90 1.38
N PHE A 341 -3.00 2.29 0.09
CA PHE A 341 -3.62 3.54 -0.37
C PHE A 341 -4.58 3.34 -1.55
N PRO A 342 -5.79 2.78 -1.33
CA PRO A 342 -6.71 2.45 -2.41
C PRO A 342 -7.13 3.64 -3.29
N ALA A 343 -7.28 4.83 -2.70
CA ALA A 343 -7.62 6.04 -3.45
C ALA A 343 -6.47 6.51 -4.37
N LEU A 344 -5.22 6.46 -3.89
CA LEU A 344 -4.04 6.74 -4.71
C LEU A 344 -3.84 5.69 -5.79
N ALA A 345 -4.15 4.42 -5.48
CA ALA A 345 -4.11 3.34 -6.46
C ALA A 345 -5.09 3.60 -7.62
N GLY A 346 -6.33 4.05 -7.35
CA GLY A 346 -7.31 4.39 -8.39
C GLY A 346 -6.82 5.52 -9.31
N ILE A 347 -6.22 6.56 -8.73
CA ILE A 347 -5.62 7.67 -9.49
C ILE A 347 -4.42 7.16 -10.31
N ALA A 348 -3.51 6.42 -9.69
CA ALA A 348 -2.31 5.90 -10.35
C ALA A 348 -2.65 4.92 -11.48
N GLN A 349 -3.68 4.09 -11.33
CA GLN A 349 -4.17 3.20 -12.39
C GLN A 349 -4.69 3.97 -13.60
N THR A 350 -5.30 5.13 -13.37
CA THR A 350 -5.82 5.98 -14.46
C THR A 350 -4.70 6.78 -15.12
N VAL A 351 -3.79 7.36 -14.33
CA VAL A 351 -2.71 8.25 -14.81
C VAL A 351 -1.54 7.47 -15.40
N PHE A 352 -1.20 6.31 -14.85
CA PHE A 352 -0.06 5.47 -15.25
C PHE A 352 -0.49 4.13 -15.86
N SER A 353 -1.67 4.07 -16.46
CA SER A 353 -2.25 2.87 -17.07
C SER A 353 -1.26 2.14 -17.99
N GLY A 354 -0.58 2.87 -18.90
CA GLY A 354 0.38 2.28 -19.83
C GLY A 354 1.61 1.63 -19.17
N LEU A 355 2.09 2.17 -18.03
CA LEU A 355 3.19 1.56 -17.28
C LEU A 355 2.72 0.29 -16.56
N ILE A 356 1.54 0.34 -15.95
CA ILE A 356 0.93 -0.81 -15.27
C ILE A 356 0.63 -1.93 -16.28
N ASP A 357 0.05 -1.60 -17.42
CA ASP A 357 -0.23 -2.54 -18.51
C ASP A 357 1.05 -3.20 -19.03
N LYS A 358 2.15 -2.44 -19.16
CA LYS A 358 3.45 -2.98 -19.54
C LYS A 358 3.96 -3.98 -18.50
N LEU A 359 3.89 -3.66 -17.22
CA LEU A 359 4.35 -4.55 -16.15
C LEU A 359 3.46 -5.80 -16.02
N LEU A 360 2.14 -5.67 -16.18
CA LEU A 360 1.21 -6.80 -16.25
C LEU A 360 1.52 -7.71 -17.45
N LYS A 361 1.87 -7.13 -18.60
CA LYS A 361 2.30 -7.88 -19.78
C LYS A 361 3.60 -8.66 -19.50
N GLU A 362 4.59 -8.02 -18.88
CA GLU A 362 5.85 -8.68 -18.47
C GLU A 362 5.60 -9.84 -17.50
N SER A 363 4.69 -9.67 -16.53
CA SER A 363 4.27 -10.73 -15.61
C SER A 363 3.61 -11.91 -16.34
N ARG A 364 2.72 -11.64 -17.31
CA ARG A 364 2.10 -12.69 -18.14
C ARG A 364 3.14 -13.40 -19.01
N THR A 365 4.12 -12.68 -19.54
CA THR A 365 5.22 -13.27 -20.31
C THR A 365 6.05 -14.21 -19.42
N HIS A 366 6.38 -13.81 -18.20
CA HIS A 366 7.06 -14.67 -17.23
C HIS A 366 6.27 -15.94 -16.98
N GLN A 367 4.98 -15.83 -16.62
CA GLN A 367 4.13 -16.98 -16.33
C GLN A 367 4.03 -17.95 -17.52
N LYS A 368 3.82 -17.41 -18.73
CA LYS A 368 3.74 -18.21 -19.95
C LYS A 368 5.04 -18.96 -20.20
N TYR A 369 6.18 -18.28 -20.10
CA TYR A 369 7.49 -18.88 -20.35
C TYR A 369 7.78 -20.02 -19.36
N THR A 370 7.50 -19.81 -18.07
CA THR A 370 7.61 -20.86 -17.05
C THR A 370 6.73 -22.07 -17.39
N MET A 371 5.47 -21.83 -17.74
CA MET A 371 4.53 -22.91 -18.10
C MET A 371 5.00 -23.68 -19.33
N ASP A 372 5.45 -22.99 -20.39
CA ASP A 372 5.95 -23.61 -21.61
C ASP A 372 7.17 -24.50 -21.33
N LEU A 373 8.07 -24.09 -20.43
CA LEU A 373 9.22 -24.90 -20.00
C LEU A 373 8.80 -26.14 -19.21
N VAL A 374 7.88 -26.00 -18.26
CA VAL A 374 7.37 -27.13 -17.47
C VAL A 374 6.62 -28.13 -18.35
N GLN A 375 5.75 -27.65 -19.25
CA GLN A 375 5.06 -28.49 -20.24
C GLN A 375 6.06 -29.24 -21.13
N SER A 376 7.09 -28.55 -21.63
CA SER A 376 8.15 -29.18 -22.43
C SER A 376 8.89 -30.26 -21.65
N ARG A 377 9.17 -30.03 -20.36
CA ARG A 377 9.82 -31.02 -19.50
C ARG A 377 8.92 -32.22 -19.21
N LEU A 378 7.64 -32.00 -18.92
CA LEU A 378 6.65 -33.06 -18.67
C LEU A 378 6.41 -33.93 -19.92
N ALA A 379 6.50 -33.35 -21.12
CA ALA A 379 6.41 -34.08 -22.38
C ALA A 379 7.69 -34.87 -22.72
N SER A 380 8.82 -34.54 -22.11
CA SER A 380 10.10 -35.21 -22.33
C SER A 380 10.32 -36.39 -21.36
N GLN A 381 10.80 -37.52 -21.87
CA GLN A 381 11.40 -38.55 -21.03
C GLN A 381 12.85 -38.15 -20.75
N SER A 382 13.21 -37.99 -19.47
CA SER A 382 14.55 -37.63 -19.08
C SER A 382 14.92 -38.33 -17.78
N ASP A 383 16.13 -38.87 -17.77
CA ASP A 383 16.72 -39.55 -16.61
C ASP A 383 17.48 -38.58 -15.68
N ARG A 384 17.32 -37.26 -15.89
CA ARG A 384 17.96 -36.24 -15.07
C ARG A 384 17.44 -36.27 -13.63
N GLU A 385 18.34 -36.26 -12.66
CA GLU A 385 17.98 -36.12 -11.24
C GLU A 385 17.92 -34.64 -10.81
N ASP A 386 17.08 -33.86 -11.50
CA ASP A 386 16.81 -32.45 -11.20
C ASP A 386 15.67 -32.27 -10.15
N PHE A 387 15.39 -31.04 -9.71
CA PHE A 387 14.30 -30.78 -8.74
C PHE A 387 12.93 -31.16 -9.32
N LEU A 388 12.74 -30.92 -10.61
CA LEU A 388 11.48 -31.14 -11.29
C LEU A 388 11.17 -32.63 -11.41
N THR A 389 12.17 -33.50 -11.61
CA THR A 389 12.01 -34.96 -11.53
C THR A 389 11.40 -35.38 -10.19
N LYS A 390 11.90 -34.85 -9.06
CA LYS A 390 11.36 -35.18 -7.73
C LYS A 390 9.96 -34.64 -7.49
N MET A 391 9.64 -33.46 -8.04
CA MET A 391 8.27 -32.93 -8.01
C MET A 391 7.31 -33.76 -8.87
N ILE A 392 7.76 -34.22 -10.05
CA ILE A 392 6.98 -35.08 -10.95
C ILE A 392 6.73 -36.45 -10.32
N GLU A 393 7.73 -37.05 -9.68
CA GLU A 393 7.58 -38.31 -8.93
C GLU A 393 6.52 -38.18 -7.83
N ALA A 394 6.55 -37.07 -7.07
CA ALA A 394 5.58 -36.81 -6.00
C ALA A 394 4.18 -36.40 -6.49
N ARG A 395 4.03 -36.06 -7.77
CA ARG A 395 2.80 -35.53 -8.37
C ARG A 395 1.60 -36.45 -8.16
N ASN A 396 1.79 -37.76 -8.35
CA ASN A 396 0.70 -38.74 -8.28
C ASN A 396 0.20 -38.93 -6.85
N GLU A 397 1.08 -38.86 -5.86
CA GLU A 397 0.74 -39.04 -4.44
C GLU A 397 0.14 -37.77 -3.83
N ALA A 398 0.57 -36.59 -4.29
CA ALA A 398 0.18 -35.29 -3.74
C ALA A 398 -0.83 -34.52 -4.62
N ALA A 399 -1.33 -35.12 -5.71
CA ALA A 399 -2.29 -34.52 -6.64
C ALA A 399 -1.89 -33.12 -7.15
N ILE A 400 -0.60 -32.95 -7.48
CA ILE A 400 -0.03 -31.64 -7.88
C ILE A 400 -0.42 -31.32 -9.33
N SER A 401 -0.94 -30.12 -9.58
CA SER A 401 -1.29 -29.65 -10.93
C SER A 401 -0.06 -29.12 -11.69
N ASP A 402 -0.13 -29.09 -13.03
CA ASP A 402 0.95 -28.49 -13.85
C ASP A 402 1.18 -27.02 -13.48
N ALA A 403 0.10 -26.29 -13.20
CA ALA A 403 0.16 -24.89 -12.77
C ALA A 403 0.89 -24.74 -11.43
N GLN A 404 0.69 -25.67 -10.49
CA GLN A 404 1.38 -25.65 -9.20
C GLN A 404 2.85 -26.04 -9.34
N ILE A 405 3.18 -27.00 -10.21
CA ILE A 405 4.58 -27.32 -10.56
C ILE A 405 5.25 -26.08 -11.17
N ALA A 406 4.60 -25.41 -12.13
CA ALA A 406 5.11 -24.17 -12.72
C ALA A 406 5.26 -23.05 -11.68
N ALA A 407 4.32 -22.91 -10.73
CA ALA A 407 4.42 -21.94 -9.64
C ALA A 407 5.66 -22.20 -8.76
N HIS A 408 5.94 -23.46 -8.40
CA HIS A 408 7.15 -23.82 -7.66
C HIS A 408 8.42 -23.62 -8.47
N SER A 409 8.44 -24.03 -9.74
CA SER A 409 9.60 -23.84 -10.61
C SER A 409 9.92 -22.36 -10.84
N SER A 410 8.88 -21.52 -10.94
CA SER A 410 8.99 -20.06 -11.05
C SER A 410 9.66 -19.43 -9.83
N ASP A 411 9.35 -19.88 -8.61
CA ASP A 411 9.97 -19.35 -7.38
C ASP A 411 11.50 -19.58 -7.32
N PHE A 412 12.02 -20.57 -8.06
CA PHE A 412 13.45 -20.82 -8.09
C PHE A 412 14.22 -19.84 -8.96
N VAL A 413 13.55 -19.18 -9.92
CA VAL A 413 14.13 -18.23 -10.90
C VAL A 413 14.07 -16.81 -10.36
#